data_AF-A0A0N5ADM6-F1
#
_entry.id   AF-A0A0N5ADM6-F1
#
_cell.length_a   1.000
_cell.length_b   1.000
_cell.length_c   1.000
_cell.angle_alpha   90.00
_cell.angle_beta   90.00
_cell.angle_gamma   90.00
#
_symmetry.space_group_name_H-M   'P 1'
#
loop_
_entity.id
_entity.type
_entity.pdbx_description
1 polymer ?
#
loop_
_entity_poly.entity_id
_entity_poly.type
_entity_poly.pdbx_seq_one_letter_code
_entity_poly.pdbx_strand_id
1 'polypeptide(L)' 'LVVKKAPLSPLLFFKTNFALTINQCRDKRTDCEQWASEGFCDSPLHSSKQKRYYCAKSCNLCDQ' A
#
# COMPACT_ATOMS: atom_id res chain seq x y z
N LEU A 1 6.73 12.22 50.35
CA LEU A 1 6.07 12.09 49.04
C LEU A 1 5.34 10.75 48.99
N VAL A 2 4.08 10.70 49.40
CA VAL A 2 3.27 9.47 49.31
C VAL A 2 2.49 9.55 48.00
N VAL A 3 2.99 8.86 46.98
CA VAL A 3 2.32 8.70 45.69
C VAL A 3 1.08 7.82 45.92
N LYS A 4 -0.10 8.42 45.88
CA LYS A 4 -1.38 7.69 45.92
C LYS A 4 -1.50 6.88 44.61
N LYS A 5 -1.44 5.55 44.70
CA LYS A 5 -1.77 4.64 43.59
C LYS A 5 -3.25 4.82 43.24
N ALA A 6 -3.53 5.36 42.06
CA ALA A 6 -4.87 5.33 41.46
C ALA A 6 -5.13 3.94 40.84
N PRO A 7 -6.36 3.41 40.93
CA PRO A 7 -6.69 2.06 40.49
C PRO A 7 -6.77 1.95 38.95
N LEU A 8 -6.32 0.81 38.47
CA LEU A 8 -6.32 0.35 37.08
C LEU A 8 -7.74 0.44 36.49
N SER A 9 -7.98 1.32 35.53
CA SER A 9 -9.19 1.30 34.70
C SER A 9 -8.91 0.49 33.43
N PRO A 10 -9.57 -0.67 33.21
CA PRO A 10 -9.43 -1.42 31.97
C PRO A 10 -10.44 -0.87 30.96
N LEU A 11 -9.99 -0.01 30.04
CA LEU A 11 -10.63 0.32 28.75
C LEU A 11 -9.92 1.55 28.14
N LEU A 12 -8.67 1.36 27.70
CA LEU A 12 -8.00 2.30 26.79
C LEU A 12 -7.66 1.62 25.47
N PHE A 13 -8.58 1.83 24.51
CA PHE A 13 -8.38 2.19 23.12
C PHE A 13 -7.23 1.53 22.33
N PHE A 14 -7.67 0.70 21.37
CA PHE A 14 -7.01 0.33 20.11
C PHE A 14 -5.57 -0.18 20.18
N LYS A 15 -5.51 -1.53 20.19
CA LYS A 15 -4.49 -2.37 19.59
C LYS A 15 -3.65 -1.64 18.54
N THR A 16 -2.37 -1.44 18.86
CA THR A 16 -1.21 -1.43 17.95
C THR A 16 -1.46 -0.88 16.53
N ASN A 17 -0.90 0.30 16.25
CA ASN A 17 -0.70 0.84 14.90
C ASN A 17 0.26 -0.09 14.12
N PHE A 18 -0.26 -1.23 13.66
CA PHE A 18 0.35 -1.97 12.57
C PHE A 18 -0.10 -1.22 11.32
N ALA A 19 0.79 -0.39 10.77
CA ALA A 19 0.62 0.09 9.42
C ALA A 19 0.65 -1.16 8.52
N LEU A 20 -0.53 -1.75 8.31
CA LEU A 20 -0.73 -2.70 7.23
C LEU A 20 -0.29 -1.92 6.00
N THR A 21 0.81 -2.32 5.37
CA THR A 21 1.19 -1.86 4.05
C THR A 21 0.12 -2.38 3.09
N ILE A 22 -1.06 -1.74 3.13
CA ILE A 22 -2.02 -1.77 2.05
C ILE A 22 -1.18 -1.25 0.88
N ASN A 23 -0.73 -2.16 0.02
CA ASN A 23 -0.22 -1.80 -1.29
C ASN A 23 -1.41 -1.14 -1.97
N GLN A 24 -1.55 0.17 -1.79
CA GLN A 24 -2.63 0.94 -2.36
C GLN A 24 -2.54 0.71 -3.85
N CYS A 25 -3.47 -0.07 -4.41
CA CYS A 25 -3.48 -0.32 -5.83
C CYS A 25 -3.80 0.98 -6.53
N ARG A 26 -2.76 1.60 -7.08
CA ARG A 26 -2.85 2.84 -7.82
C ARG A 26 -1.72 2.92 -8.81
N ASP A 27 -1.90 3.78 -9.78
CA ASP A 27 -0.82 4.25 -10.60
C ASP A 27 0.00 5.27 -9.80
N LYS A 28 1.31 5.05 -9.74
CA LYS A 28 2.25 5.97 -9.10
C LYS A 28 2.74 7.06 -10.04
N ARG A 29 2.57 6.84 -11.35
CA ARG A 29 2.89 7.80 -12.39
C ARG A 29 1.62 8.28 -13.08
N THR A 30 1.67 9.49 -13.62
CA THR A 30 0.55 10.11 -14.34
C THR A 30 0.44 9.63 -15.79
N ASP A 31 1.50 9.06 -16.35
CA ASP A 31 1.60 8.59 -17.74
C ASP A 31 1.39 7.08 -17.89
N CYS A 32 0.84 6.42 -16.86
CA CYS A 32 0.58 4.99 -16.90
C CYS A 32 -0.40 4.56 -18.00
N GLU A 33 -1.36 5.41 -18.37
CA GLU A 33 -2.28 5.17 -19.49
C GLU A 33 -1.52 5.11 -20.83
N GLN A 34 -0.60 6.05 -21.04
CA GLN A 34 0.25 6.07 -22.23
C GLN A 34 1.19 4.86 -22.26
N TRP A 35 1.87 4.57 -21.16
CA TRP A 35 2.77 3.41 -21.08
C TRP A 35 2.04 2.08 -21.27
N ALA A 36 0.84 1.93 -20.70
CA ALA A 36 0.00 0.76 -20.94
C ALA A 36 -0.32 0.61 -22.44
N SER A 37 -0.68 1.71 -23.10
CA SER A 37 -0.95 1.74 -24.54
C SER A 37 0.30 1.44 -25.40
N GLU A 38 1.49 1.82 -24.92
CA GLU A 38 2.79 1.55 -25.56
C GLU A 38 3.32 0.13 -25.27
N GLY A 39 2.59 -0.68 -24.49
CA GLY A 39 2.93 -2.09 -24.23
C GLY A 39 3.75 -2.34 -22.96
N PHE A 40 3.85 -1.38 -22.05
CA PHE A 40 4.56 -1.53 -20.77
C PHE A 40 4.07 -2.73 -19.95
N CYS A 41 2.76 -2.98 -19.93
CA CYS A 41 2.15 -4.04 -19.12
C CYS A 41 2.53 -5.45 -19.62
N ASP A 42 2.80 -5.61 -20.92
CA ASP A 42 3.18 -6.88 -21.53
C ASP A 42 4.68 -7.01 -21.79
N SER A 43 5.42 -5.89 -21.72
CA SER A 43 6.85 -5.84 -21.99
C SER A 43 7.66 -6.83 -21.13
N PRO A 44 8.54 -7.66 -21.72
CA PRO A 44 9.43 -8.55 -20.98
C PRO A 44 10.59 -7.80 -20.31
N LEU A 45 10.78 -6.51 -20.62
CA LEU A 45 11.85 -5.68 -20.06
C LEU A 45 11.58 -5.26 -18.61
N HIS A 46 10.33 -5.38 -18.16
CA HIS A 46 9.91 -5.02 -16.82
C HIS A 46 9.37 -6.22 -16.08
N SER A 47 9.86 -6.44 -14.86
CA SER A 47 9.30 -7.47 -13.98
C SER A 47 7.84 -7.15 -13.61
N SER A 48 7.07 -8.19 -13.30
CA SER A 48 5.72 -8.05 -12.75
C SER A 48 5.68 -7.16 -11.50
N LYS A 49 6.74 -7.21 -10.67
CA LYS A 49 6.91 -6.31 -9.52
C LYS A 49 7.06 -4.84 -9.94
N GLN A 50 7.83 -4.53 -10.99
CA GLN A 50 7.95 -3.17 -11.50
C GLN A 50 6.65 -2.68 -12.13
N LYS A 51 5.99 -3.53 -12.93
CA LYS A 51 4.70 -3.21 -13.55
C LYS A 51 3.66 -2.84 -12.48
N ARG A 52 3.54 -3.67 -11.45
CA ARG A 52 2.70 -3.42 -10.27
C ARG A 52 3.17 -2.21 -9.46
N TYR A 53 4.47 -1.98 -9.31
CA TYR A 53 4.95 -0.84 -8.54
C TYR A 53 4.58 0.50 -9.20
N TYR A 54 4.71 0.60 -10.52
CA TYR A 54 4.49 1.86 -11.23
C TYR A 54 3.04 2.06 -11.66
N CYS A 55 2.43 1.06 -12.29
CA CYS A 55 1.17 1.20 -13.00
C CYS A 55 0.20 0.05 -12.64
N ALA A 56 0.04 -0.24 -11.35
CA ALA A 56 -0.79 -1.37 -10.90
C ALA A 56 -2.23 -1.30 -11.45
N LYS A 57 -2.83 -0.10 -11.46
CA LYS A 57 -4.22 0.06 -11.87
C LYS A 57 -4.32 0.00 -13.39
N SER A 58 -3.48 0.76 -14.10
CA SER A 58 -3.45 0.77 -15.58
C SER A 58 -3.12 -0.59 -16.18
N CYS A 59 -2.26 -1.39 -15.53
CA CYS A 59 -1.95 -2.76 -15.96
C CYS A 59 -2.90 -3.83 -15.40
N ASN A 60 -3.97 -3.46 -14.69
CA ASN A 60 -4.93 -4.40 -14.07
C ASN A 60 -4.27 -5.43 -13.13
N LEU A 61 -3.27 -5.01 -12.36
CA LEU A 61 -2.49 -5.82 -11.43
C LEU A 61 -2.88 -5.59 -9.96
N CYS A 62 -4.09 -5.13 -9.66
CA CYS A 62 -4.53 -4.87 -8.29
C CYS A 62 -4.73 -6.15 -7.46
N ASP A 63 -5.14 -7.24 -8.10
CA ASP A 63 -5.58 -8.47 -7.43
C ASP A 63 -4.57 -9.63 -7.49
N GLN A 64 -3.38 -9.37 -8.05
CA GLN A 64 -2.29 -10.35 -8.19
C GLN A 64 -1.37 -10.50 -6.97
#